data_AF-A0A5J4PS57-F1
#
_entry.id   AF-A0A5J4PS57-F1
#
_cell.length_a   1.000
_cell.length_b   1.000
_cell.length_c   1.000
_cell.angle_alpha   90.00
_cell.angle_beta   90.00
_cell.angle_gamma   90.00
#
_symmetry.space_group_name_H-M   'P 1'
#
loop_
_entity.id
_entity.type
_entity.pdbx_description
1 polymer ?
#
loop_
_entity_poly.entity_id
_entity_poly.type
_entity_poly.pdbx_seq_one_letter_code
_entity_poly.pdbx_strand_id
1 'polypeptide(L)'
;MNLSIHSHNKEILHRTGKVTATQVKNAFQGIATAQKTLLVHFKDMAEEFRQRIGIDRAASTYPKYNVAYKNLERFLKEKYKVQDIPLDQLDLPFIEAYDFYLRVERKLKAESIVSIVALLLKAVRIALHRNLITYPPCLGY
;
A
#
# COMPACT_ATOMS: atom_id res chain seq x y z
N MET A 1 34.71 -22.91 20.35
CA MET A 1 33.84 -22.72 19.17
C MET A 1 32.55 -23.52 19.38
N ASN A 2 31.41 -22.85 19.15
CA ASN A 2 30.07 -23.40 18.90
C ASN A 2 29.43 -24.35 19.92
N LEU A 3 28.70 -23.81 20.91
CA LEU A 3 27.56 -24.53 21.51
C LEU A 3 26.50 -23.67 22.23
N SER A 4 26.69 -22.37 22.43
CA SER A 4 25.74 -21.57 23.22
C SER A 4 24.64 -20.84 22.43
N ILE A 5 24.69 -20.80 21.09
CA ILE A 5 23.70 -20.08 20.27
C ILE A 5 22.54 -21.00 19.82
N HIS A 6 22.74 -22.32 19.83
CA HIS A 6 21.75 -23.26 19.30
C HIS A 6 20.65 -23.64 20.30
N SER A 7 20.87 -23.49 21.60
CA SER A 7 19.85 -23.77 22.63
C SER A 7 18.84 -22.64 22.77
N HIS A 8 19.29 -21.38 22.71
CA HIS A 8 18.42 -20.21 22.91
C HIS A 8 17.42 -19.98 21.76
N ASN A 9 17.77 -20.38 20.53
CA ASN A 9 16.86 -20.27 19.37
C ASN A 9 15.70 -21.27 19.42
N LYS A 10 15.88 -22.43 20.06
CA LYS A 10 14.82 -23.45 20.18
C LYS A 10 13.76 -23.09 21.22
N GLU A 11 14.09 -22.27 22.21
CA GLU A 11 13.16 -21.91 23.28
C GLU A 11 12.21 -20.78 22.87
N ILE A 12 12.64 -19.89 21.95
CA ILE A 12 11.79 -18.86 21.35
C ILE A 12 10.82 -19.47 20.30
N LEU A 13 11.22 -20.57 19.65
CA LEU A 13 10.36 -21.32 18.72
C LEU A 13 9.12 -21.95 19.38
N HIS A 14 9.12 -22.12 20.71
CA HIS A 14 8.08 -22.88 21.41
C HIS A 14 7.01 -22.01 22.11
N ARG A 15 7.08 -20.67 22.02
CA ARG A 15 6.19 -19.78 22.82
C ARG A 15 5.22 -18.86 22.08
N THR A 16 5.33 -18.66 20.76
CA THR A 16 4.35 -17.86 20.02
C THR A 16 4.16 -18.43 18.61
N GLY A 17 3.16 -19.29 18.46
CA GLY A 17 2.86 -20.01 17.23
C GLY A 17 2.68 -19.11 16.00
N LYS A 18 3.32 -19.54 14.91
CA LYS A 18 3.26 -19.04 13.52
C LYS A 18 3.98 -17.71 13.26
N VAL A 19 5.31 -17.75 13.31
CA VAL A 19 6.11 -16.89 12.43
C VAL A 19 6.01 -17.46 11.01
N THR A 20 5.37 -16.75 10.09
CA THR A 20 5.28 -17.16 8.68
C THR A 20 6.63 -16.97 8.00
N ALA A 21 6.95 -17.82 7.01
CA ALA A 21 8.22 -17.73 6.26
C ALA A 21 8.49 -16.34 5.67
N THR A 22 7.43 -15.56 5.41
CA THR A 22 7.52 -14.15 4.99
C THR A 22 8.07 -13.23 6.07
N GLN A 23 7.66 -13.39 7.33
CA GLN A 23 8.18 -12.61 8.45
C GLN A 23 9.64 -12.96 8.74
N VAL A 24 10.01 -14.24 8.61
CA VAL A 24 11.41 -14.67 8.66
C VAL A 24 12.21 -14.06 7.52
N LYS A 25 11.70 -14.07 6.28
CA LYS A 25 12.36 -13.46 5.11
C LYS A 25 12.60 -11.96 5.30
N ASN A 26 11.60 -11.23 5.81
CA ASN A 26 11.71 -9.79 6.05
C ASN A 26 12.71 -9.47 7.18
N ALA A 27 12.73 -10.27 8.25
CA ALA A 27 13.68 -10.11 9.35
C ALA A 27 15.11 -10.52 8.99
N PHE A 28 15.28 -11.58 8.17
CA PHE A 28 16.59 -12.12 7.78
C PHE A 28 17.33 -11.23 6.77
N GLN A 29 16.61 -10.38 6.03
CA GLN A 29 17.22 -9.41 5.10
C GLN A 29 17.71 -8.12 5.78
N GLY A 30 17.63 -8.02 7.11
CA GLY A 30 18.18 -6.89 7.87
C GLY A 30 17.51 -5.54 7.59
N ILE A 31 16.39 -5.53 6.86
CA ILE A 31 15.64 -4.30 6.64
C ILE A 31 14.74 -4.12 7.86
N ALA A 32 15.18 -3.29 8.81
CA ALA A 32 14.22 -2.47 9.54
C ALA A 32 13.48 -1.65 8.47
N THR A 33 12.43 -2.22 7.87
CA THR A 33 11.68 -1.56 6.80
C THR A 33 11.06 -0.34 7.43
N ALA A 34 11.64 0.84 7.14
CA ALA A 34 10.93 2.09 7.30
C ALA A 34 9.52 1.87 6.75
N GLN A 35 8.53 2.15 7.59
CA GLN A 35 7.12 1.94 7.29
C GLN A 35 6.81 2.56 5.93
N LYS A 36 6.44 1.73 4.96
CA LYS A 36 6.23 2.20 3.59
C LYS A 36 5.00 3.08 3.55
N THR A 37 5.09 4.20 2.86
CA THR A 37 4.02 5.18 2.75
C THR A 37 3.17 4.96 1.50
N LEU A 38 1.99 5.58 1.48
CA LEU A 38 1.00 5.42 0.42
C LEU A 38 1.50 5.91 -0.94
N LEU A 39 2.05 7.13 -1.05
CA LEU A 39 2.47 7.65 -2.36
C LEU A 39 3.67 6.88 -2.90
N VAL A 40 4.63 6.50 -2.05
CA VAL A 40 5.76 5.64 -2.46
C VAL A 40 5.25 4.31 -3.00
N HIS A 41 4.36 3.64 -2.26
CA HIS A 41 3.78 2.38 -2.70
C HIS A 41 2.96 2.50 -4.00
N PHE A 42 2.21 3.59 -4.15
CA PHE A 42 1.45 3.85 -5.36
C PHE A 42 2.35 4.06 -6.57
N LYS A 43 3.48 4.76 -6.40
CA LYS A 43 4.48 4.98 -7.45
C LYS A 43 5.12 3.67 -7.89
N ASP A 44 5.47 2.79 -6.95
CA ASP A 44 6.00 1.46 -7.27
C ASP A 44 4.98 0.63 -8.06
N MET A 45 3.71 0.64 -7.64
CA MET A 45 2.63 -0.02 -8.38
C MET A 45 2.49 0.51 -9.81
N ALA A 46 2.59 1.82 -10.01
CA ALA A 46 2.51 2.44 -11.33
C ALA A 46 3.71 2.05 -12.21
N GLU A 47 4.91 2.01 -11.64
CA GLU A 47 6.14 1.61 -12.32
C GLU A 47 6.11 0.13 -12.74
N GLU A 48 5.69 -0.77 -11.85
CA GLU A 48 5.46 -2.18 -12.18
C GLU A 48 4.43 -2.36 -13.30
N PHE A 49 3.38 -1.52 -13.32
CA PHE A 49 2.41 -1.53 -14.42
C PHE A 49 3.07 -1.08 -15.74
N ARG A 50 3.88 -0.02 -15.69
CA ARG A 50 4.58 0.53 -16.85
C ARG A 50 5.51 -0.48 -17.50
N GLN A 51 6.26 -1.23 -16.69
CA GLN A 51 7.20 -2.26 -17.16
C GLN A 51 6.52 -3.42 -17.89
N ARG A 52 5.22 -3.63 -17.66
CA ARG A 52 4.43 -4.70 -18.28
C ARG A 52 3.64 -4.25 -19.52
N ILE A 53 3.77 -2.99 -19.92
CA ILE A 53 3.15 -2.48 -21.14
C ILE A 53 3.74 -3.19 -22.35
N GLY A 54 2.87 -3.65 -23.26
CA GLY A 54 3.29 -4.43 -24.43
C GLY A 54 3.53 -5.92 -24.15
N ILE A 55 3.45 -6.35 -22.88
CA ILE A 55 3.44 -7.76 -22.47
C ILE A 55 2.00 -8.18 -22.16
N ASP A 56 1.44 -7.63 -21.09
CA ASP A 56 0.07 -7.95 -20.64
C ASP A 56 -0.72 -6.72 -20.15
N ARG A 57 -0.14 -5.51 -20.30
CA ARG A 57 -0.80 -4.24 -19.98
C ARG A 57 -0.96 -3.35 -21.21
N ALA A 58 -2.11 -2.67 -21.27
CA ALA A 58 -2.39 -1.66 -22.28
C ALA A 58 -1.79 -0.30 -21.88
N ALA A 59 -1.04 0.31 -22.80
CA ALA A 59 -0.43 1.63 -22.60
C ALA A 59 -1.45 2.73 -22.26
N SER A 60 -2.66 2.64 -22.84
CA SER A 60 -3.78 3.56 -22.60
C SER A 60 -4.24 3.63 -21.13
N THR A 61 -3.88 2.64 -20.31
CA THR A 61 -4.26 2.61 -18.89
C THR A 61 -3.28 3.37 -18.00
N TYR A 62 -2.00 3.46 -18.39
CA TYR A 62 -0.95 4.08 -17.57
C TYR A 62 -1.22 5.54 -17.18
N PRO A 63 -1.77 6.40 -18.06
CA PRO A 63 -2.12 7.78 -17.68
C PRO A 63 -3.06 7.88 -16.47
N LYS A 64 -3.92 6.88 -16.25
CA LYS A 64 -4.84 6.85 -15.10
C LYS A 64 -4.08 6.77 -13.77
N TYR A 65 -2.93 6.09 -13.72
CA TYR A 65 -2.09 6.05 -12.52
C TYR A 65 -1.53 7.43 -12.18
N ASN A 66 -1.08 8.19 -13.17
CA ASN A 66 -0.57 9.55 -12.95
C ASN A 66 -1.67 10.49 -12.44
N VAL A 67 -2.88 10.38 -13.00
CA VAL A 67 -4.04 11.18 -12.55
C VAL A 67 -4.42 10.81 -11.12
N ALA A 68 -4.49 9.52 -10.79
CA ALA A 68 -4.81 9.07 -9.44
C ALA A 68 -3.74 9.51 -8.43
N TYR A 69 -2.45 9.33 -8.74
CA TYR A 69 -1.34 9.76 -7.89
C TYR A 69 -1.42 11.26 -7.57
N LYS A 70 -1.62 12.11 -8.58
CA LYS A 70 -1.70 13.57 -8.39
C LYS A 70 -2.90 13.99 -7.54
N ASN A 71 -4.05 13.32 -7.69
CA ASN A 71 -5.20 13.60 -6.86
C ASN A 71 -4.98 13.15 -5.41
N LEU A 72 -4.31 12.02 -5.20
CA LEU A 72 -3.98 11.50 -3.87
C LEU A 72 -2.96 12.40 -3.15
N GLU A 73 -1.89 12.79 -3.84
CA GLU A 73 -0.91 13.74 -3.34
C GLU A 73 -1.56 15.08 -2.94
N ARG A 74 -2.44 15.60 -3.78
CA ARG A 74 -3.18 16.83 -3.50
C ARG A 74 -4.08 16.68 -2.28
N PHE A 75 -4.82 15.58 -2.18
CA PHE A 75 -5.69 15.31 -1.03
C PHE A 75 -4.91 15.29 0.28
N LEU A 76 -3.77 14.59 0.32
CA LEU A 76 -2.91 14.54 1.51
C LEU A 76 -2.43 15.93 1.92
N LYS A 77 -1.98 16.74 0.96
CA LYS A 77 -1.54 18.12 1.21
C LYS A 77 -2.68 19.04 1.65
N GLU A 78 -3.84 18.95 1.03
CA GLU A 78 -4.97 19.86 1.28
C GLU A 78 -5.74 19.50 2.56
N LYS A 79 -5.93 18.21 2.85
CA LYS A 79 -6.76 17.72 3.97
C LYS A 79 -6.00 17.29 5.20
N TYR A 80 -4.89 16.57 5.00
CA TYR A 80 -4.10 16.03 6.11
C TYR A 80 -2.89 16.91 6.45
N LYS A 81 -2.55 17.88 5.58
CA LYS A 81 -1.37 18.75 5.72
C LYS A 81 -0.05 17.98 5.82
N VAL A 82 -0.01 16.79 5.23
CA VAL A 82 1.17 15.92 5.17
C VAL A 82 1.62 15.75 3.73
N GLN A 83 2.89 15.40 3.55
CA GLN A 83 3.43 15.07 2.23
C GLN A 83 3.08 13.64 1.81
N ASP A 84 2.96 12.74 2.77
CA ASP A 84 2.61 11.33 2.58
C ASP A 84 2.01 10.77 3.88
N ILE A 85 1.46 9.56 3.83
CA ILE A 85 0.90 8.86 4.99
C ILE A 85 1.39 7.41 5.01
N PRO A 86 1.72 6.85 6.19
CA PRO A 86 1.96 5.42 6.34
C PRO A 86 0.82 4.55 5.81
N LEU A 87 1.15 3.43 5.16
CA LEU A 87 0.13 2.50 4.65
C LEU A 87 -0.77 1.91 5.74
N ASP A 88 -0.24 1.72 6.95
CA ASP A 88 -0.99 1.14 8.08
C ASP A 88 -1.89 2.14 8.81
N GLN A 89 -1.83 3.42 8.46
CA GLN A 89 -2.78 4.44 8.90
C GLN A 89 -3.98 4.58 7.95
N LEU A 90 -4.04 3.76 6.89
CA LEU A 90 -5.20 3.74 6.01
C LEU A 90 -6.34 2.99 6.68
N ASP A 91 -7.49 3.65 6.76
CA ASP A 91 -8.74 3.11 7.28
C ASP A 91 -9.93 3.49 6.36
N LEU A 92 -11.13 3.00 6.69
CA LEU A 92 -12.34 3.32 5.95
C LEU A 92 -12.62 4.84 5.92
N PRO A 93 -12.56 5.57 7.05
CA PRO A 93 -12.69 7.03 7.05
C PRO A 93 -11.76 7.77 6.07
N PHE A 94 -10.51 7.33 5.91
CA PHE A 94 -9.60 7.90 4.92
C PHE A 94 -10.12 7.73 3.49
N ILE A 95 -10.61 6.53 3.15
CA ILE A 95 -11.15 6.22 1.82
C ILE A 95 -12.43 7.03 1.55
N GLU A 96 -13.34 7.12 2.53
CA GLU A 96 -14.58 7.89 2.43
C GLU A 96 -14.31 9.39 2.30
N ALA A 97 -13.38 9.92 3.10
CA ALA A 97 -12.96 11.32 3.00
C ALA A 97 -12.34 11.63 1.64
N TYR A 98 -11.60 10.67 1.06
CA TYR A 98 -11.03 10.84 -0.27
C TYR A 98 -12.09 10.84 -1.37
N ASP A 99 -13.04 9.89 -1.35
CA ASP A 99 -14.15 9.86 -2.32
C ASP A 99 -14.99 11.15 -2.23
N PHE A 100 -15.32 11.59 -1.01
CA PHE A 100 -16.03 12.84 -0.77
C PHE A 100 -15.27 14.05 -1.34
N TYR A 101 -13.96 14.15 -1.06
CA TYR A 101 -13.11 15.22 -1.57
C TYR A 101 -13.11 15.27 -3.11
N LEU A 102 -13.01 14.13 -3.78
CA LEU A 102 -13.03 14.07 -5.24
C LEU A 102 -14.38 14.53 -5.83
N ARG A 103 -15.49 14.21 -5.16
CA ARG A 103 -16.85 14.58 -5.56
C ARG A 103 -17.17 16.04 -5.30
N VAL A 104 -16.97 16.50 -4.08
CA VAL A 104 -17.53 17.78 -3.61
C VAL A 104 -16.56 18.93 -3.87
N GLU A 105 -15.27 18.71 -3.63
CA GLU A 105 -14.29 19.79 -3.67
C GLU A 105 -13.59 19.86 -5.02
N ARG A 106 -13.20 18.70 -5.55
CA ARG A 106 -12.60 18.61 -6.90
C ARG A 106 -13.64 18.62 -8.00
N LYS A 107 -14.92 18.34 -7.69
CA LYS A 107 -16.04 18.32 -8.64
C LYS A 107 -15.73 17.48 -9.89
N LEU A 108 -15.07 16.34 -9.69
CA LEU A 108 -14.72 15.45 -10.79
C LEU A 108 -15.96 14.71 -11.29
N LYS A 109 -15.92 14.29 -12.55
CA LYS A 109 -16.96 13.43 -13.13
C LYS A 109 -16.97 12.07 -12.44
N ALA A 110 -18.16 11.46 -12.32
CA ALA A 110 -18.33 10.16 -11.68
C ALA A 110 -17.41 9.07 -12.26
N GLU A 111 -17.24 9.01 -13.59
CA GLU A 111 -16.34 8.01 -14.22
C GLU A 111 -14.88 8.15 -13.77
N SER A 112 -14.43 9.41 -13.60
CA SER A 112 -13.07 9.71 -13.19
C SER A 112 -12.87 9.31 -11.74
N ILE A 113 -13.85 9.60 -10.89
CA ILE A 113 -13.82 9.23 -9.47
C ILE A 113 -13.74 7.71 -9.31
N VAL A 114 -14.61 6.96 -10.00
CA VAL A 114 -14.59 5.49 -9.99
C VAL A 114 -13.21 4.97 -10.39
N SER A 115 -12.62 5.51 -11.46
CA SER A 115 -11.28 5.10 -11.92
C SER A 115 -10.17 5.42 -10.92
N ILE A 116 -10.24 6.57 -10.25
CA ILE A 116 -9.24 7.02 -9.27
C ILE A 116 -9.34 6.19 -7.98
N VAL A 117 -10.55 6.03 -7.42
CA VAL A 117 -10.79 5.27 -6.20
C VAL A 117 -10.45 3.79 -6.42
N ALA A 118 -10.78 3.22 -7.58
CA ALA A 118 -10.41 1.84 -7.91
C ALA A 118 -8.89 1.61 -7.87
N LEU A 119 -8.09 2.59 -8.29
CA LEU A 119 -6.63 2.49 -8.21
C LEU A 119 -6.10 2.60 -6.77
N LEU A 120 -6.73 3.41 -5.91
CA LEU A 120 -6.40 3.44 -4.48
C LEU A 120 -6.71 2.10 -3.81
N LEU A 121 -7.91 1.55 -4.05
CA LEU A 121 -8.30 0.23 -3.52
C LEU A 121 -7.38 -0.88 -4.05
N LYS A 122 -6.93 -0.79 -5.30
CA LYS A 122 -5.92 -1.69 -5.85
C LYS A 122 -4.59 -1.57 -5.10
N ALA A 123 -4.12 -0.36 -4.81
CA ALA A 123 -2.90 -0.14 -4.04
C ALA A 123 -2.99 -0.79 -2.65
N VAL A 124 -4.12 -0.61 -1.96
CA VAL A 124 -4.44 -1.24 -0.67
C VAL A 124 -4.42 -2.77 -0.77
N ARG A 125 -5.11 -3.36 -1.76
CA ARG A 125 -5.10 -4.81 -1.98
C ARG A 125 -3.70 -5.35 -2.19
N ILE A 126 -2.87 -4.68 -3.00
CA ILE A 126 -1.47 -5.08 -3.21
C ILE A 126 -0.66 -4.97 -1.93
N ALA A 127 -0.88 -3.94 -1.11
CA ALA A 127 -0.21 -3.78 0.18
C ALA A 127 -0.52 -4.94 1.14
N LEU A 128 -1.79 -5.36 1.21
CA LEU A 128 -2.22 -6.54 1.97
C LEU A 128 -1.53 -7.81 1.47
N HIS A 129 -1.58 -8.09 0.16
CA HIS A 129 -0.96 -9.28 -0.42
C HIS A 129 0.56 -9.34 -0.20
N ARG A 130 1.21 -8.18 -0.07
CA ARG A 130 2.64 -8.05 0.22
C ARG A 130 2.97 -8.03 1.71
N ASN A 131 1.98 -8.13 2.59
CA ASN A 131 2.13 -7.99 4.05
C ASN A 131 2.78 -6.66 4.46
N LEU A 132 2.53 -5.60 3.69
CA LEU A 132 2.92 -4.22 4.07
C LEU A 132 1.94 -3.62 5.09
N ILE A 133 0.72 -4.16 5.12
CA ILE A 133 -0.30 -3.92 6.13
C ILE A 133 -0.95 -5.25 6.51
N THR A 134 -1.43 -5.37 7.74
CA THR A 134 -1.92 -6.64 8.29
C THR A 134 -3.45 -6.80 8.16
N TYR A 135 -4.18 -5.69 8.11
CA TYR A 135 -5.64 -5.68 8.06
C TYR A 135 -6.13 -4.81 6.92
N PRO A 136 -7.19 -5.21 6.21
CA PRO A 136 -7.77 -4.38 5.17
C PRO A 136 -8.32 -3.08 5.81
N PRO A 137 -7.90 -1.90 5.33
CA PRO A 137 -8.44 -0.60 5.73
C PRO A 137 -9.97 -0.53 5.64
N CYS A 138 -10.54 -1.22 4.66
CA CYS A 138 -11.97 -1.30 4.41
C CYS A 138 -12.36 -2.75 4.08
N LEU A 139 -13.31 -3.30 4.84
CA LEU A 139 -14.01 -4.54 4.52
C LEU A 139 -15.30 -4.17 3.78
N GLY A 140 -15.25 -4.09 2.45
CA GLY A 140 -16.44 -3.90 1.61
C GLY A 140 -16.44 -2.61 0.80
N TYR A 141 -15.86 -2.68 -0.41
CA TYR A 141 -16.14 -1.79 -1.53
C TYR A 141 -15.92 -2.54 -2.84
#